data_AF-A0A7C6E3W1-F1
#
_entry.id   AF-A0A7C6E3W1-F1
#
_cell.length_a   1.000
_cell.length_b   1.000
_cell.length_c   1.000
_cell.angle_alpha   90.00
_cell.angle_beta   90.00
_cell.angle_gamma   90.00
#
_symmetry.space_group_name_H-M   'P 1'
#
loop_
_entity.id
_entity.type
_entity.pdbx_description
1 polymer ?
#
loop_
_entity_poly.entity_id
_entity_poly.type
_entity_poly.pdbx_seq_one_letter_code
_entity_poly.pdbx_strand_id
1 'polypeptide(L)' 'MRWNLDPTHTSIEFAVRHMMIATVKGTLNLKEGFVETDEAGRPLRVEARLDARSIHTGVPDRDSHL' A
#
# COMPACT_ATOMS: atom_id res chain seq x y z
N MET A 1 2.69 1.75 23.05
CA MET A 1 3.18 2.98 22.38
C MET A 1 2.60 3.05 20.97
N ARG A 2 2.58 4.23 20.30
CA ARG A 2 2.07 4.37 18.93
C ARG A 2 3.11 4.99 18.01
N TRP A 3 3.32 4.34 16.87
CA TRP A 3 4.29 4.73 15.84
C TRP A 3 3.53 5.04 14.56
N ASN A 4 3.71 6.23 13.99
CA ASN A 4 3.10 6.59 12.71
C ASN A 4 3.94 6.07 11.55
N LEU A 5 3.29 5.55 10.52
CA LEU A 5 3.96 5.17 9.28
C LEU A 5 4.34 6.43 8.51
N ASP A 6 5.57 6.47 8.01
CA ASP A 6 6.05 7.55 7.13
C ASP A 6 5.66 7.24 5.68
N PRO A 7 4.79 8.06 5.04
CA PRO A 7 4.38 7.84 3.65
C PRO A 7 5.53 7.92 2.64
N THR A 8 6.59 8.70 2.91
CA THR A 8 7.71 8.84 1.97
C THR A 8 8.60 7.60 1.92
N HIS A 9 8.60 6.79 2.98
CA HIS A 9 9.42 5.58 3.10
C HIS A 9 8.60 4.29 3.18
N THR A 10 7.31 4.36 2.88
CA THR A 10 6.41 3.19 2.85
C THR A 10 5.90 2.98 1.43
N SER A 11 6.16 1.81 0.85
CA SER A 11 5.56 1.40 -0.42
C SER A 11 4.42 0.42 -0.19
N ILE A 12 3.32 0.60 -0.92
CA ILE A 12 2.29 -0.43 -1.07
C ILE A 12 2.33 -0.90 -2.52
N GLU A 13 2.64 -2.17 -2.70
CA GLU A 13 2.76 -2.83 -4.00
C GLU A 13 1.74 -3.96 -4.11
N PHE A 14 1.21 -4.15 -5.32
CA PHE A 14 0.39 -5.31 -5.66
C PHE A 14 0.85 -5.93 -6.96
N ALA A 15 0.49 -7.20 -7.16
CA ALA A 15 0.78 -7.95 -8.36
C ALA A 15 -0.40 -8.86 -8.73
N VAL A 16 -0.83 -8.81 -10.00
CA VAL A 16 -1.95 -9.60 -10.51
C VAL A 16 -1.50 -10.33 -11.78
N ARG A 17 -1.88 -11.61 -11.88
CA ARG A 17 -1.62 -12.41 -13.10
C ARG A 17 -2.44 -11.87 -14.27
N HIS A 18 -1.79 -11.74 -15.42
CA HIS A 18 -2.40 -11.30 -16.67
C HIS A 18 -2.22 -12.40 -17.74
N MET A 19 -3.33 -13.00 -18.16
CA MET A 19 -3.39 -14.08 -19.16
C MET A 19 -2.46 -15.28 -18.87
N MET A 20 -2.19 -15.57 -17.58
CA MET A 20 -1.31 -16.66 -17.10
C MET A 20 0.18 -16.56 -17.47
N ILE A 21 0.56 -15.68 -18.39
CA ILE A 21 1.93 -15.54 -18.92
C ILE A 21 2.66 -14.29 -18.40
N ALA A 22 1.91 -13.29 -17.94
CA ALA A 22 2.46 -12.02 -17.48
C ALA A 22 1.96 -11.68 -16.08
N THR A 23 2.64 -10.76 -15.41
CA THR A 23 2.22 -10.19 -14.13
C THR A 23 2.19 -8.68 -14.26
N VAL A 24 1.02 -8.08 -14.03
CA VAL A 24 0.90 -6.62 -13.88
C VAL A 24 1.22 -6.29 -12.44
N LYS A 25 2.21 -5.42 -12.25
CA LYS A 25 2.55 -4.84 -10.94
C LYS A 25 1.98 -3.43 -10.86
N GLY A 26 1.63 -3.00 -9.66
CA GLY A 26 1.22 -1.62 -9.42
C GLY A 26 1.40 -1.19 -7.99
N THR A 27 1.17 0.09 -7.75
CA THR A 27 1.33 0.72 -6.44
C THR A 27 0.11 1.53 -6.05
N LEU A 28 -0.04 1.76 -4.74
CA LEU A 28 -0.95 2.72 -4.13
C LEU A 28 -0.18 3.55 -3.11
N ASN A 29 -0.50 4.84 -3.00
CA ASN A 29 0.11 5.73 -2.01
C ASN A 29 -0.54 5.53 -0.64
N LEU A 30 0.29 5.51 0.40
CA LEU A 30 -0.16 5.62 1.78
C LEU A 30 -0.67 7.05 2.03
N LYS A 31 -1.89 7.20 2.57
CA LYS A 31 -2.33 8.48 3.13
C LYS A 31 -1.85 8.64 4.56
N GLU A 32 -2.11 7.64 5.39
CA GLU A 32 -1.75 7.62 6.80
C GLU A 32 -1.77 6.18 7.33
N GLY A 33 -1.08 5.94 8.44
CA GLY A 33 -1.16 4.68 9.15
C GLY A 33 -0.36 4.68 10.44
N PHE A 34 -0.55 3.66 11.25
CA PHE A 34 0.14 3.51 12.52
C PHE A 34 0.29 2.06 12.96
N VAL A 35 1.22 1.84 13.88
CA VAL A 35 1.40 0.61 14.64
C VAL A 35 1.30 0.93 16.13
N GLU A 36 0.40 0.24 16.82
CA GLU A 36 0.34 0.22 18.28
C GLU A 36 1.11 -0.98 18.80
N THR A 37 1.97 -0.77 19.79
CA THR A 37 2.79 -1.81 20.42
C THR A 37 2.55 -1.91 21.92
N ASP A 38 2.81 -3.09 22.48
CA ASP A 38 2.96 -3.26 23.93
C ASP A 38 4.27 -2.64 24.44
N GLU A 39 4.53 -2.76 25.75
CA GLU A 39 5.76 -2.27 26.38
C GLU A 39 7.02 -3.00 25.94
N ALA A 40 6.89 -4.26 25.50
CA ALA A 40 7.98 -5.05 24.93
C ALA A 40 8.21 -4.78 23.43
N GLY A 41 7.44 -3.85 22.84
CA GLY A 41 7.55 -3.46 21.43
C GLY A 41 6.83 -4.40 20.46
N ARG A 42 6.03 -5.37 20.92
CA ARG A 42 5.28 -6.27 20.04
C ARG A 42 4.07 -5.56 19.44
N PRO A 43 3.80 -5.71 18.14
CA PRO A 43 2.65 -5.07 17.50
C PRO A 43 1.34 -5.68 18.01
N LEU A 44 0.44 -4.83 18.46
CA LEU A 44 -0.91 -5.18 18.91
C LEU A 44 -1.96 -4.83 17.85
N ARG A 45 -1.78 -3.70 17.17
CA ARG A 45 -2.68 -3.24 16.11
C ARG A 45 -1.90 -2.49 15.03
N VAL A 46 -2.31 -2.69 13.78
CA VAL A 46 -1.82 -1.96 12.63
C VAL A 46 -3.03 -1.44 11.86
N GLU A 47 -2.99 -0.17 11.46
CA GLU A 47 -3.98 0.42 10.56
C GLU A 47 -3.27 1.24 9.49
N ALA A 48 -3.71 1.11 8.24
CA ALA A 48 -3.22 1.89 7.12
C ALA A 48 -4.41 2.31 6.25
N ARG A 49 -4.37 3.55 5.76
CA ARG A 49 -5.33 4.11 4.81
C ARG A 49 -4.58 4.52 3.55
N LEU A 50 -5.06 4.04 2.41
CA LEU A 50 -4.43 4.26 1.11
C LEU A 50 -5.30 5.19 0.27
N ASP A 51 -4.70 5.94 -0.66
CA ASP A 51 -5.47 6.70 -1.65
C ASP A 51 -5.81 5.80 -2.84
N ALA A 52 -7.06 5.34 -2.93
CA ALA A 52 -7.51 4.53 -4.08
C ALA A 52 -7.25 5.21 -5.44
N ARG A 53 -7.32 6.55 -5.50
CA ARG A 53 -7.10 7.32 -6.75
C ARG A 53 -5.63 7.42 -7.14
N SER A 54 -4.71 6.99 -6.28
CA SER A 54 -3.26 6.99 -6.55
C SER A 54 -2.79 5.68 -7.21
N ILE A 55 -3.73 4.83 -7.64
CA ILE A 55 -3.39 3.58 -8.29
C ILE A 55 -2.50 3.85 -9.51
N HIS A 56 -1.40 3.12 -9.60
CA HIS A 56 -0.46 3.26 -10.69
C HIS A 56 0.05 1.90 -11.12
N THR A 57 -0.30 1.49 -12.33
CA THR A 57 0.17 0.26 -12.98
C THR A 57 1.13 0.55 -14.14
N GLY A 58 1.48 1.82 -14.36
CA GLY A 58 2.34 2.28 -15.45
C GLY A 58 1.64 2.41 -16.81
N VAL A 59 0.32 2.29 -16.87
CA VAL A 59 -0.47 2.43 -18.11
C VAL A 59 -1.69 3.33 -17.82
N PRO A 60 -1.69 4.59 -18.31
CA PRO A 60 -2.72 5.57 -17.96
C PRO A 60 -4.16 5.13 -18.21
N ASP A 61 -4.43 4.48 -19.35
CA ASP A 61 -5.80 4.03 -19.68
C ASP A 61 -6.29 2.94 -18.71
N ARG A 62 -5.39 2.08 -18.24
CA ARG A 62 -5.72 1.06 -17.24
C ARG A 62 -5.91 1.70 -15.87
N ASP A 63 -5.05 2.65 -15.51
CA ASP A 63 -5.14 3.37 -14.23
C ASP A 63 -6.42 4.21 -14.15
N SER A 64 -6.91 4.74 -15.28
CA SER A 64 -8.19 5.44 -15.34
C SER A 64 -9.42 4.52 -15.29
N HIS A 65 -9.25 3.23 -15.64
CA HIS A 65 -10.33 2.24 -15.61
C HIS A 65 -10.52 1.63 -14.21
N LEU A 66 -9.46 1.61 -13.40
CA LEU A 66 -9.45 1.07 -12.03
C LEU A 66 -9.92 2.11 -10.99
#